data_AF-A0A7C7EFW6-F1
#
_entry.id   AF-A0A7C7EFW6-F1
#
_cell.length_a   1.000
_cell.length_b   1.000
_cell.length_c   1.000
_cell.angle_alpha   90.00
_cell.angle_beta   90.00
_cell.angle_gamma   90.00
#
_symmetry.space_group_name_H-M   'P 1'
#
loop_
_entity.id
_entity.type
_entity.pdbx_description
1 polymer ?
#
loop_
_entity_poly.entity_id
_entity_poly.type
_entity_poly.pdbx_seq_one_letter_code
_entity_poly.pdbx_strand_id
1 'polypeptide(L)'
;MGRPKGVKNKTESRYWSKEAKYEYVKLVLSGEYSTMELGRKNNVSHGMISNWIRKYNEGGIEALENKRKPGNPLTKFSRKKKLSELEQLQYENMKLRIENERLKKGYTTEEVMEIKLKRKSKVNTKS
;
A
#
# COMPACT_ATOMS: atom_id res chain seq x y z
N MET A 1 17.97 -33.90 7.64
CA MET A 1 17.98 -32.59 8.33
C MET A 1 17.21 -31.58 7.48
N GLY A 2 16.00 -31.20 7.86
CA GLY A 2 15.17 -30.23 7.11
C GLY A 2 15.57 -28.78 7.42
N ARG A 3 15.52 -27.91 6.40
CA ARG A 3 15.84 -26.48 6.52
C ARG A 3 14.93 -25.82 7.59
N PRO A 4 15.47 -25.15 8.62
CA PRO A 4 14.66 -24.46 9.62
C PRO A 4 13.82 -23.36 8.95
N LYS A 5 12.55 -23.25 9.37
CA LYS A 5 11.61 -22.22 8.89
C LYS A 5 12.19 -20.84 9.21
N GLY A 6 12.28 -19.99 8.18
CA GLY A 6 12.79 -18.63 8.31
C GLY A 6 12.03 -17.83 9.37
N VAL A 7 12.79 -17.16 10.25
CA VAL A 7 12.25 -16.20 11.22
C VAL A 7 11.39 -15.17 10.50
N LYS A 8 10.17 -14.96 11.00
CA LYS A 8 9.27 -13.92 10.48
C LYS A 8 9.94 -12.57 10.71
N ASN A 9 10.31 -11.88 9.65
CA ASN A 9 10.79 -10.50 9.73
C ASN A 9 9.73 -9.67 10.48
N LYS A 10 10.12 -9.10 11.63
CA LYS A 10 9.25 -8.29 12.51
C LYS A 10 8.91 -6.91 11.88
N THR A 11 9.50 -6.59 10.73
CA THR A 11 9.23 -5.36 10.02
C THR A 11 7.88 -5.44 9.31
N GLU A 12 6.95 -4.58 9.73
CA GLU A 12 5.70 -4.31 9.01
C GLU A 12 6.01 -4.14 7.52
N SER A 13 5.24 -4.82 6.67
CA SER A 13 5.41 -4.73 5.21
C SER A 13 5.13 -3.29 4.78
N ARG A 14 6.20 -2.53 4.58
CA ARG A 14 6.09 -1.11 4.24
C ARG A 14 5.63 -0.96 2.79
N TYR A 15 4.56 -0.21 2.60
CA TYR A 15 4.04 0.14 1.28
C TYR A 15 4.49 1.56 0.92
N TRP A 16 5.09 1.72 -0.25
CA TRP A 16 5.45 3.02 -0.83
C TRP A 16 4.53 3.32 -2.00
N SER A 17 3.84 4.46 -1.97
CA SER A 17 3.01 4.88 -3.11
C SER A 17 3.87 5.25 -4.32
N LYS A 18 3.27 5.30 -5.50
CA LYS A 18 3.96 5.69 -6.74
C LYS A 18 4.55 7.09 -6.60
N GLU A 19 3.78 8.00 -6.02
CA GLU A 19 4.12 9.39 -5.79
C GLU A 19 5.28 9.51 -4.80
N ALA A 20 5.23 8.78 -3.69
CA ALA A 20 6.31 8.80 -2.70
C ALA A 20 7.64 8.33 -3.29
N LYS A 21 7.63 7.30 -4.14
CA LYS A 21 8.84 6.85 -4.84
C LYS A 21 9.35 7.90 -5.82
N TYR A 22 8.43 8.54 -6.55
CA TYR A 22 8.79 9.57 -7.51
C TYR A 22 9.46 10.77 -6.85
N GLU A 23 8.97 11.22 -5.69
CA GLU A 23 9.64 12.28 -4.91
C GLU A 23 11.07 11.90 -4.54
N TYR A 24 11.32 10.67 -4.10
CA TYR A 24 12.68 10.20 -3.81
C TYR A 24 13.57 10.18 -5.05
N VAL A 25 13.05 9.72 -6.18
CA VAL A 25 13.79 9.73 -7.45
C VAL A 25 14.14 11.16 -7.86
N LYS A 26 13.18 12.08 -7.78
CA LYS A 26 13.36 13.49 -8.14
C LYS A 26 14.45 14.16 -7.30
N LEU A 27 14.43 13.97 -5.98
CA LEU A 27 15.43 14.53 -5.05
C LEU A 27 16.85 14.02 -5.33
N VAL A 28 16.99 12.77 -5.77
CA VAL A 28 18.30 12.24 -6.14
C VAL A 28 18.74 12.74 -7.51
N LEU A 29 17.84 12.81 -8.48
CA LEU A 29 18.14 13.32 -9.81
C LEU A 29 18.41 14.83 -9.84
N SER A 30 17.83 15.61 -8.92
CA SER A 30 18.14 17.04 -8.75
C SER A 30 19.50 17.29 -8.09
N GLY A 31 20.13 16.24 -7.54
CA GLY A 31 21.40 16.34 -6.81
C GLY A 31 21.25 16.89 -5.39
N GLU A 32 20.02 17.12 -4.91
CA GLU A 32 19.77 17.61 -3.54
C GLU A 32 20.15 16.59 -2.47
N TYR A 33 19.99 15.29 -2.76
CA TYR A 33 20.32 14.21 -1.84
C TYR A 33 20.96 13.02 -2.55
N SER A 34 21.95 12.40 -1.91
CA SER A 34 22.39 11.07 -2.30
C SER A 34 21.38 9.98 -1.89
N THR A 35 21.43 8.84 -2.56
CA THR A 35 20.61 7.66 -2.20
C THR A 35 20.86 7.18 -0.76
N MET A 36 22.08 7.38 -0.24
CA MET A 36 22.45 7.00 1.13
C MET A 36 21.84 7.95 2.17
N GLU A 37 21.94 9.26 1.95
CA GLU A 37 21.38 10.27 2.86
C GLU A 37 19.86 10.13 2.96
N LEU A 38 19.20 10.01 1.81
CA LEU A 38 17.75 9.85 1.72
C LEU A 38 17.29 8.53 2.35
N GLY A 39 18.07 7.46 2.13
CA GLY A 39 17.84 6.17 2.76
C GLY A 39 17.88 6.24 4.29
N ARG A 40 18.89 6.91 4.85
CA ARG A 40 19.01 7.11 6.31
C ARG A 40 17.87 7.97 6.86
N LYS A 41 17.56 9.10 6.22
CA LYS A 41 16.54 10.05 6.67
C LYS A 41 15.13 9.45 6.69
N ASN A 42 14.81 8.61 5.70
CA ASN A 42 13.47 8.05 5.54
C ASN A 42 13.35 6.58 5.96
N ASN A 43 14.41 6.00 6.55
CA ASN A 43 14.48 4.59 6.90
C ASN A 43 14.19 3.68 5.69
N VAL A 44 14.68 4.06 4.52
CA VAL A 44 14.57 3.32 3.26
C VAL A 44 15.95 2.74 2.96
N SER A 45 16.03 1.51 2.45
CA SER A 45 17.31 1.02 1.96
C SER A 45 17.77 1.81 0.74
N HIS A 46 19.01 2.29 0.73
CA HIS A 46 19.60 2.97 -0.42
C HIS A 46 19.45 2.15 -1.72
N GLY A 47 19.57 0.81 -1.64
CA GLY A 47 19.35 -0.09 -2.77
C GLY A 47 17.91 -0.08 -3.30
N MET A 48 16.90 0.19 -2.46
CA MET A 48 15.53 0.38 -2.94
C MET A 48 15.40 1.68 -3.75
N ILE A 49 16.01 2.77 -3.26
CA ILE A 49 16.00 4.06 -3.95
C ILE A 49 16.72 3.93 -5.30
N SER A 50 17.90 3.30 -5.34
CA SER A 50 18.63 3.03 -6.59
C SER A 50 17.79 2.21 -7.58
N ASN A 51 17.04 1.21 -7.10
CA ASN A 51 16.13 0.43 -7.95
C ASN A 51 14.96 1.27 -8.47
N TRP A 52 14.42 2.20 -7.68
CA TRP A 52 13.38 3.12 -8.15
C TRP A 52 13.92 4.06 -9.23
N ILE A 53 15.12 4.62 -9.06
CA ILE A 53 15.78 5.46 -10.07
C ILE A 53 15.97 4.69 -11.37
N ARG A 54 16.47 3.45 -11.29
CA ARG A 54 16.63 2.59 -12.47
C ARG A 54 15.31 2.38 -13.21
N LYS A 55 14.24 2.01 -12.50
CA LYS A 55 12.92 1.81 -13.10
C LYS A 55 12.37 3.08 -13.73
N TYR A 56 12.58 4.21 -13.08
CA TYR A 56 12.17 5.51 -13.60
C TYR A 56 12.91 5.83 -14.91
N ASN A 57 14.21 5.57 -15.00
CA ASN A 57 14.97 5.78 -16.23
C ASN A 57 14.53 4.84 -17.37
N GLU A 58 14.10 3.61 -17.05
CA GLU A 58 13.65 2.62 -18.05
C GLU A 58 12.22 2.85 -18.55
N GLY A 59 11.30 3.33 -17.71
CA GLY A 59 9.86 3.39 -18.03
C GLY A 59 9.09 4.54 -17.38
N GLY A 60 9.79 5.59 -16.96
CA GLY A 60 9.22 6.79 -16.37
C GLY A 60 8.47 6.53 -15.06
N ILE A 61 7.52 7.42 -14.75
CA ILE A 61 6.72 7.36 -13.52
C ILE A 61 5.86 6.09 -13.42
N GLU A 62 5.38 5.57 -14.55
CA GLU A 62 4.53 4.38 -14.59
C GLU A 62 5.27 3.12 -14.16
N ALA A 63 6.58 3.03 -14.41
CA ALA A 63 7.42 1.93 -13.93
C ALA A 63 7.58 1.88 -12.39
N LEU A 64 7.18 2.95 -11.68
CA LEU A 64 7.18 3.01 -10.22
C LEU A 64 5.90 2.43 -9.59
N GLU A 65 4.85 2.15 -10.37
CA GLU A 65 3.59 1.59 -9.88
C GLU A 65 3.82 0.25 -9.15
N ASN A 66 3.11 0.06 -8.04
CA ASN A 66 3.22 -1.18 -7.27
C ASN A 66 2.44 -2.29 -7.97
N LYS A 67 3.13 -3.39 -8.29
CA LYS A 67 2.49 -4.61 -8.80
C LYS A 67 1.45 -5.20 -7.83
N ARG A 68 1.64 -4.99 -6.53
CA ARG A 68 0.71 -5.44 -5.47
C ARG A 68 0.05 -4.22 -4.85
N LYS A 69 -1.28 -4.25 -4.76
CA LYS A 69 -2.05 -3.23 -4.03
C LYS A 69 -1.85 -3.39 -2.51
N PRO A 70 -1.99 -2.31 -1.73
CA PRO A 70 -1.87 -2.40 -0.29
C PRO A 70 -2.96 -3.34 0.24
N GLY A 71 -2.64 -4.08 1.30
CA GLY A 71 -3.62 -4.95 1.95
C GLY A 71 -4.79 -4.16 2.53
N ASN A 72 -5.92 -4.82 2.78
CA ASN A 72 -7.07 -4.18 3.40
C ASN A 72 -6.69 -3.70 4.83
N PRO A 73 -6.71 -2.37 5.09
CA PRO A 73 -6.29 -1.81 6.37
C PRO A 73 -7.17 -2.25 7.55
N LEU A 74 -8.43 -2.64 7.29
CA LEU A 74 -9.35 -3.15 8.31
C LEU A 74 -8.98 -4.54 8.82
N THR A 75 -8.10 -5.27 8.13
CA THR A 75 -7.67 -6.62 8.55
C THR A 75 -6.96 -6.65 9.90
N LYS A 76 -6.39 -5.51 10.32
CA LYS A 76 -5.80 -5.35 11.66
C LYS A 76 -6.84 -5.61 12.76
N PHE A 77 -8.07 -5.13 12.56
CA PHE A 77 -9.15 -5.23 13.54
C PHE A 77 -9.87 -6.58 13.49
N SER A 78 -9.96 -7.21 12.32
CA SER A 78 -10.64 -8.50 12.15
C SER A 78 -9.99 -9.67 12.89
N ARG A 79 -8.71 -9.56 13.27
CA ARG A 79 -7.99 -10.64 13.97
C ARG A 79 -8.29 -10.68 15.48
N LYS A 80 -8.88 -9.63 16.04
CA LYS A 80 -9.12 -9.51 17.49
C LYS A 80 -10.57 -9.87 17.82
N LYS A 81 -10.77 -10.66 18.89
CA LYS A 81 -12.12 -10.96 19.40
C LYS A 81 -12.78 -9.76 20.09
N LYS A 82 -11.99 -8.92 20.77
CA LYS A 82 -12.43 -7.67 21.42
C LYS A 82 -11.43 -6.57 21.09
N LEU A 83 -11.93 -5.41 20.71
CA LEU A 83 -11.14 -4.20 20.45
C LEU A 83 -11.19 -3.29 21.68
N SER A 84 -10.07 -2.66 22.03
CA SER A 84 -10.10 -1.56 23.01
C SER A 84 -10.87 -0.36 22.45
N GLU A 85 -11.31 0.54 23.31
CA GLU A 85 -12.03 1.76 22.90
C GLU A 85 -11.25 2.54 21.83
N LEU A 86 -9.95 2.74 22.04
CA LEU A 86 -9.08 3.40 21.07
C LEU A 86 -9.02 2.66 19.72
N GLU A 87 -9.02 1.33 19.74
CA GLU A 87 -9.06 0.54 18.50
C GLU A 87 -10.41 0.58 17.79
N GLN A 88 -11.50 0.63 18.55
CA GLN A 88 -12.86 0.81 18.00
C GLN A 88 -12.97 2.17 17.31
N LEU A 89 -12.49 3.24 17.96
CA LEU A 89 -12.44 4.57 17.36
C LEU A 89 -11.57 4.60 16.10
N GLN A 90 -10.41 3.96 16.10
CA GLN A 90 -9.57 3.83 14.90
C GLN A 90 -10.28 3.07 13.77
N TYR A 91 -11.02 2.01 14.10
CA TYR A 91 -11.79 1.22 13.14
C TYR A 91 -12.92 2.03 12.51
N GLU A 92 -13.70 2.75 13.31
CA GLU A 92 -14.78 3.61 12.83
C GLU A 92 -14.24 4.78 12.01
N ASN A 93 -13.16 5.43 12.46
CA ASN A 93 -12.51 6.48 11.68
C ASN A 93 -12.04 5.96 10.32
N MET A 94 -11.50 4.74 10.25
CA MET A 94 -11.10 4.13 8.98
C MET A 94 -12.30 3.86 8.06
N LYS A 95 -13.43 3.36 8.58
CA LYS A 95 -14.67 3.21 7.79
C LYS A 95 -15.14 4.55 7.25
N LEU A 96 -15.19 5.57 8.11
CA LEU A 96 -15.61 6.91 7.73
C LEU A 96 -14.69 7.52 6.66
N ARG A 97 -13.39 7.27 6.72
CA ARG A 97 -12.45 7.72 5.68
C ARG A 97 -12.72 7.06 4.33
N ILE A 98 -13.00 5.76 4.32
CA ILE A 98 -13.36 5.01 3.12
C ILE A 98 -14.68 5.55 2.54
N GLU A 99 -15.67 5.78 3.40
CA GLU A 99 -16.97 6.31 3.04
C GLU A 99 -16.85 7.73 2.47
N ASN A 100 -16.10 8.62 3.13
CA ASN A 100 -15.83 9.96 2.64
C ASN A 100 -15.12 9.94 1.28
N GLU A 101 -14.15 9.04 1.07
CA GLU A 101 -13.48 8.90 -0.22
C GLU A 101 -14.45 8.43 -1.32
N ARG A 102 -15.34 7.49 -0.99
CA ARG A 102 -16.41 7.01 -1.87
C ARG A 102 -17.34 8.15 -2.29
N LEU A 103 -17.84 8.91 -1.33
CA LEU A 103 -18.75 10.04 -1.56
C LEU A 103 -18.08 11.16 -2.37
N LYS A 104 -16.80 11.46 -2.09
CA LYS A 104 -16.02 12.43 -2.88
C LYS A 104 -15.86 12.04 -4.36
N LYS A 105 -15.87 10.74 -4.64
CA LYS A 105 -15.83 10.21 -6.02
C LYS A 105 -17.22 10.09 -6.65
N GLY A 106 -18.28 10.49 -5.93
CA GLY A 106 -19.66 10.47 -6.40
C GLY A 106 -20.32 9.10 -6.42
N TYR A 107 -19.71 8.08 -5.80
CA TYR A 107 -20.29 6.73 -5.80
C TYR A 107 -21.40 6.60 -4.75
N THR A 108 -22.53 6.04 -5.17
CA THR A 108 -23.64 5.67 -4.29
C THR A 108 -23.42 4.28 -3.67
N THR A 109 -24.19 3.96 -2.62
CA THR A 109 -24.17 2.63 -2.01
C THR A 109 -24.67 1.54 -2.94
N GLU A 110 -25.67 1.85 -3.75
CA GLU A 110 -26.28 0.92 -4.69
C GLU A 110 -25.28 0.53 -5.79
N GLU A 111 -24.61 1.50 -6.41
CA GLU A 111 -23.58 1.24 -7.42
C GLU A 111 -22.44 0.37 -6.89
N VAL A 112 -21.97 0.63 -5.67
CA VAL A 112 -20.92 -0.18 -5.05
C VAL A 112 -21.40 -1.62 -4.79
N MET A 113 -22.65 -1.79 -4.35
CA MET A 113 -23.26 -3.11 -4.11
C MET A 113 -23.44 -3.88 -5.42
N GLU A 114 -23.86 -3.22 -6.50
CA GLU A 114 -23.94 -3.81 -7.82
C GLU A 114 -22.58 -4.25 -8.35
N ILE A 115 -21.54 -3.41 -8.23
CA ILE A 115 -20.18 -3.75 -8.63
C ILE A 115 -19.71 -4.99 -7.87
N LYS A 116 -20.01 -5.09 -6.57
CA LYS A 116 -19.68 -6.25 -5.74
C LYS A 116 -20.41 -7.52 -6.21
N LEU A 117 -21.69 -7.41 -6.55
CA LEU A 117 -22.48 -8.52 -7.05
C LEU A 117 -21.96 -9.03 -8.41
N LYS A 118 -21.70 -8.11 -9.36
CA LYS A 118 -21.11 -8.41 -10.68
C LYS A 118 -19.74 -9.09 -10.58
N ARG A 119 -18.90 -8.69 -9.61
CA ARG A 119 -17.61 -9.37 -9.35
C ARG A 119 -17.82 -10.78 -8.81
N LYS A 120 -18.77 -10.99 -7.90
CA LYS A 120 -19.06 -12.31 -7.32
C LYS A 120 -19.59 -13.28 -8.37
N SER A 121 -20.50 -12.85 -9.25
CA SER A 121 -21.02 -13.69 -10.34
C SER A 121 -19.94 -14.07 -11.36
N LYS A 122 -19.00 -13.17 -11.66
CA LYS A 122 -17.87 -13.44 -12.58
C LYS A 122 -16.85 -14.43 -12.01
N VAL A 123 -16.70 -14.51 -10.68
CA VAL A 123 -15.86 -15.53 -10.03
C VAL A 123 -16.54 -16.90 -10.09
N ASN A 124 -17.84 -16.96 -9.85
CA ASN A 124 -18.61 -18.22 -9.85
C ASN A 124 -18.74 -18.87 -11.25
N THR A 125 -18.60 -18.10 -12.33
CA THR A 125 -18.72 -18.58 -13.72
C THR A 125 -17.40 -19.02 -14.34
N LYS A 126 -16.28 -18.89 -13.62
CA LYS A 126 -14.94 -19.29 -14.03
C LYS A 126 -14.46 -20.61 -13.39
N SER A 127 -15.36 -21.34 -12.74
CA SER A 127 -15.13 -22.67 -12.16
C SER A 127 -15.70 -23.75 -13.05
#